data_AF-A0A838S8C8-F1
#
_entry.id   AF-A0A838S8C8-F1
#
_cell.length_a   1.000
_cell.length_b   1.000
_cell.length_c   1.000
_cell.angle_alpha   90.00
_cell.angle_beta   90.00
_cell.angle_gamma   90.00
#
_symmetry.space_group_name_H-M   'P 1'
#
loop_
_entity.id
_entity.type
_entity.pdbx_description
1 polymer ?
#
loop_
_entity_poly.entity_id
_entity_poly.type
_entity_poly.pdbx_seq_one_letter_code
_entity_poly.pdbx_strand_id
1 'polypeptide(L)'
;AGPLDRVPAALLPVLALADLGSPVCVLGDDGAWRDTVATATSAPAVPLAKARLVAALRPVTPDELRTVPRGTAAAPEDGALVTLPVSSVDRDGVPLRLTGPGVDGCSVISPGGLPPGWLAARAAGEFPAGIDLLLVGPDGRVVGLPRSTRIEED
;
A
#
# COMPACT_ATOMS: atom_id res chain seq x y z
N ALA A 1 -1.24 0.27 27.64
CA ALA A 1 -0.91 0.33 26.21
C ALA A 1 0.38 -0.44 25.98
N GLY A 2 0.34 -1.52 25.20
CA GLY A 2 1.53 -2.26 24.80
C GLY A 2 2.40 -1.44 23.83
N PRO A 3 3.63 -1.89 23.53
CA PRO A 3 4.53 -1.20 22.61
C PRO A 3 3.93 -0.95 21.21
N LEU A 4 3.03 -1.83 20.76
CA LEU A 4 2.38 -1.77 19.45
C LEU A 4 1.20 -0.78 19.39
N ASP A 5 0.62 -0.42 20.54
CA ASP A 5 -0.56 0.48 20.59
C ASP A 5 -0.23 1.92 20.16
N ARG A 6 1.06 2.23 19.97
CA ARG A 6 1.56 3.51 19.49
C ARG A 6 2.00 3.49 18.03
N VAL A 7 2.06 2.31 17.42
CA VAL A 7 2.51 2.15 16.04
C VAL A 7 1.32 2.43 15.11
N PRO A 8 1.44 3.34 14.12
CA PRO A 8 0.41 3.53 13.12
C PRO A 8 0.08 2.19 12.45
N ALA A 9 -1.21 1.83 12.38
CA ALA A 9 -1.62 0.53 11.82
C ALA A 9 -1.06 0.31 10.41
N ALA A 10 -1.03 1.36 9.58
CA ALA A 10 -0.46 1.31 8.22
C ALA A 10 1.04 0.95 8.18
N LEU A 11 1.80 1.16 9.26
CA LEU A 11 3.21 0.79 9.33
C LEU A 11 3.43 -0.70 9.62
N LEU A 12 2.43 -1.38 10.20
CA LEU A 12 2.56 -2.76 10.67
C LEU A 12 2.95 -3.76 9.56
N PRO A 13 2.37 -3.73 8.34
CA PRO A 13 2.79 -4.66 7.30
C PRO A 13 4.23 -4.44 6.86
N VAL A 14 4.72 -3.19 6.84
CA VAL A 14 6.12 -2.91 6.51
C VAL A 14 7.05 -3.44 7.61
N LEU A 15 6.71 -3.26 8.89
CA LEU A 15 7.48 -3.82 10.00
C LEU A 15 7.50 -5.37 9.98
N ALA A 16 6.43 -6.00 9.51
CA ALA A 16 6.32 -7.45 9.43
C ALA A 16 7.08 -8.06 8.23
N LEU A 17 7.23 -7.30 7.13
CA LEU A 17 7.77 -7.81 5.87
C LEU A 17 9.20 -7.33 5.55
N ALA A 18 9.59 -6.16 6.06
CA ALA A 18 10.86 -5.57 5.70
C ALA A 18 12.04 -6.34 6.33
N ASP A 19 13.14 -6.36 5.59
CA ASP A 19 14.44 -6.90 5.98
C ASP A 19 15.57 -6.10 5.32
N LEU A 20 16.82 -6.52 5.52
CA LEU A 20 18.00 -5.88 4.91
C LEU A 20 17.97 -5.81 3.36
N GLY A 21 17.18 -6.67 2.71
CA GLY A 21 17.05 -6.75 1.25
C GLY A 21 15.86 -5.98 0.69
N SER A 22 15.11 -5.28 1.55
CA SER A 22 13.84 -4.66 1.20
C SER A 22 13.91 -3.14 1.37
N PRO A 23 14.27 -2.36 0.34
CA PRO A 23 14.28 -0.89 0.43
C PRO A 23 12.90 -0.32 0.81
N VAL A 24 12.86 0.51 1.86
CA VAL A 24 11.63 1.08 2.43
C VAL A 24 11.55 2.58 2.22
N CYS A 25 10.37 3.08 1.89
CA CYS A 25 10.02 4.49 2.03
C CYS A 25 8.84 4.65 3.00
N VAL A 26 8.94 5.59 3.95
CA VAL A 26 7.84 5.99 4.83
C VAL A 26 7.39 7.41 4.45
N LEU A 27 6.13 7.58 4.06
CA LEU A 27 5.54 8.86 3.64
C LEU A 27 4.73 9.49 4.77
N GLY A 28 4.82 10.82 4.89
CA GLY A 28 4.12 11.57 5.95
C GLY A 28 4.75 11.41 7.33
N ASP A 29 6.01 10.99 7.38
CA ASP A 29 6.81 10.86 8.58
C ASP A 29 7.79 12.04 8.70
N ASP A 30 8.04 12.52 9.92
CA ASP A 30 9.05 13.53 10.24
C ASP A 30 10.46 12.92 10.45
N GLY A 31 10.56 11.59 10.35
CA GLY A 31 11.78 10.80 10.41
C GLY A 31 11.75 9.75 11.52
N ALA A 32 10.89 9.91 12.52
CA ALA A 32 10.85 9.01 13.67
C ALA A 32 10.47 7.57 13.29
N TRP A 33 9.48 7.40 12.40
CA TRP A 33 9.04 6.06 11.99
C TRP A 33 9.99 5.42 10.99
N ARG A 34 10.60 6.20 10.09
CA ARG A 34 11.65 5.73 9.19
C ARG A 34 12.81 5.12 9.98
N ASP A 35 13.29 5.82 11.00
CA ASP A 35 14.42 5.37 11.82
C ASP A 35 14.02 4.14 12.67
N THR A 36 12.76 4.10 13.13
CA THR A 36 12.20 2.92 13.82
C THR A 36 12.16 1.70 12.92
N VAL A 37 11.68 1.82 11.68
CA VAL A 37 11.68 0.71 10.71
C VAL A 37 13.09 0.24 10.45
N ALA A 38 14.02 1.15 10.14
CA ALA A 38 15.42 0.79 9.88
C ALA A 38 16.06 0.06 11.07
N THR A 39 15.79 0.51 12.30
CA THR A 39 16.30 -0.13 13.52
C THR A 39 15.69 -1.53 13.73
N ALA A 40 14.39 -1.67 13.52
CA ALA A 40 13.68 -2.92 13.77
C ALA A 40 13.97 -4.01 12.73
N THR A 41 14.21 -3.62 11.46
CA THR A 41 14.26 -4.56 10.34
C THR A 41 15.58 -4.56 9.58
N SER A 42 16.49 -3.63 9.89
CA SER A 42 17.72 -3.36 9.12
C SER A 42 17.47 -2.95 7.67
N ALA A 43 16.23 -2.60 7.31
CA ALA A 43 15.88 -2.23 5.95
C ALA A 43 16.46 -0.88 5.55
N PRO A 44 16.99 -0.73 4.31
CA PRO A 44 17.52 0.54 3.87
C PRO A 44 16.40 1.54 3.60
N ALA A 45 16.48 2.71 4.23
CA ALA A 45 15.58 3.83 3.95
C ALA A 45 15.96 4.49 2.61
N VAL A 46 15.00 4.60 1.68
CA VAL A 46 15.22 5.12 0.33
C VAL A 46 14.13 6.10 -0.10
N PRO A 47 14.39 6.93 -1.13
CA PRO A 47 13.34 7.73 -1.78
C PRO A 47 12.24 6.84 -2.38
N LEU A 48 11.02 7.39 -2.50
CA LEU A 48 9.83 6.68 -3.00
C LEU A 48 10.08 5.92 -4.32
N ALA A 49 10.77 6.55 -5.27
CA ALA A 49 11.08 5.99 -6.58
C ALA A 49 12.05 4.79 -6.57
N LYS A 50 12.57 4.40 -5.40
CA LYS A 50 13.49 3.26 -5.22
C LYS A 50 12.97 2.23 -4.21
N ALA A 51 11.79 2.45 -3.64
CA ALA A 51 11.25 1.62 -2.58
C ALA A 51 10.60 0.34 -3.12
N ARG A 52 10.83 -0.79 -2.44
CA ARG A 52 10.10 -2.06 -2.65
C ARG A 52 8.91 -2.19 -1.69
N LEU A 53 9.03 -1.60 -0.50
CA LEU A 53 7.94 -1.49 0.47
C LEU A 53 7.70 -0.02 0.80
N VAL A 54 6.45 0.40 0.79
CA VAL A 54 6.06 1.78 1.11
C VAL A 54 5.05 1.79 2.25
N ALA A 55 5.31 2.61 3.27
CA ALA A 55 4.35 2.92 4.33
C ALA A 55 3.89 4.36 4.26
N ALA A 56 2.62 4.58 3.92
CA ALA A 56 2.01 5.89 4.04
C ALA A 56 1.37 6.07 5.42
N LEU A 57 1.71 7.16 6.11
CA LEU A 57 1.13 7.54 7.41
C LEU A 57 0.07 8.65 7.26
N ARG A 58 -0.22 9.02 6.02
CA ARG A 58 -1.22 10.01 5.60
C ARG A 58 -1.85 9.57 4.27
N PRO A 59 -2.94 10.21 3.83
CA PRO A 59 -3.39 10.08 2.45
C PRO A 59 -2.25 10.37 1.45
N VAL A 60 -2.11 9.47 0.47
CA VAL A 60 -1.16 9.64 -0.66
C VAL A 60 -1.79 10.47 -1.76
N THR A 61 -0.97 11.04 -2.65
CA THR A 61 -1.45 11.64 -3.89
C THR A 61 -1.40 10.65 -5.05
N PRO A 62 -2.20 10.85 -6.12
CA PRO A 62 -2.06 10.07 -7.35
C PRO A 62 -0.65 10.12 -7.96
N ASP A 63 0.06 11.24 -7.85
CA ASP A 63 1.41 11.39 -8.39
C ASP A 63 2.46 10.64 -7.57
N GLU A 64 2.29 10.57 -6.26
CA GLU A 64 3.09 9.69 -5.40
C GLU A 64 2.89 8.23 -5.80
N LEU A 65 1.65 7.78 -5.99
CA LEU A 65 1.35 6.42 -6.46
C LEU A 65 1.95 6.12 -7.84
N ARG A 66 2.03 7.11 -8.74
CA ARG A 66 2.70 6.94 -10.04
C ARG A 66 4.22 6.85 -9.93
N THR A 67 4.81 7.47 -8.90
CA THR A 67 6.26 7.46 -8.64
C THR A 67 6.74 6.12 -8.09
N VAL A 68 5.84 5.34 -7.48
CA VAL A 68 6.17 4.03 -6.91
C VAL A 68 6.67 3.06 -8.00
N PRO A 69 7.78 2.32 -7.75
CA PRO A 69 8.27 1.29 -8.67
C PRO A 69 7.22 0.23 -9.02
N ARG A 70 7.13 -0.11 -10.30
CA ARG A 70 6.12 -1.04 -10.84
C ARG A 70 6.70 -2.33 -11.38
N GLY A 71 8.02 -2.45 -11.32
CA GLY A 71 8.76 -3.45 -12.10
C GLY A 71 8.55 -3.26 -13.60
N THR A 72 8.80 -4.33 -14.35
CA THR A 72 8.56 -4.38 -15.79
C THR A 72 7.79 -5.64 -16.14
N ALA A 73 7.37 -5.81 -17.40
CA ALA A 73 6.76 -7.06 -17.84
C ALA A 73 7.70 -8.26 -17.67
N ALA A 74 9.02 -8.06 -17.78
CA ALA A 74 10.03 -9.11 -17.66
C ALA A 74 10.47 -9.36 -16.20
N ALA A 75 10.27 -8.38 -15.31
CA ALA A 75 10.59 -8.45 -13.89
C ALA A 75 9.44 -7.80 -13.07
N PRO A 76 8.25 -8.41 -13.03
CA PRO A 76 7.11 -7.86 -12.30
C PRO A 76 7.32 -7.85 -10.77
N GLU A 77 8.15 -8.74 -10.24
CA GLU A 77 8.52 -8.85 -8.82
C GLU A 77 9.28 -7.63 -8.26
N ASP A 78 9.76 -6.76 -9.15
CA ASP A 78 10.35 -5.46 -8.81
C ASP A 78 9.31 -4.36 -8.55
N GLY A 79 8.02 -4.66 -8.75
CA GLY A 79 6.92 -3.78 -8.35
C GLY A 79 6.79 -3.70 -6.83
N ALA A 80 6.49 -2.52 -6.32
CA ALA A 80 6.42 -2.29 -4.89
C ALA A 80 5.07 -2.68 -4.28
N LEU A 81 5.11 -3.00 -2.98
CA LEU A 81 3.94 -3.12 -2.12
C LEU A 81 3.73 -1.82 -1.34
N VAL A 82 2.55 -1.22 -1.44
CA VAL A 82 2.22 0.05 -0.80
C VAL A 82 1.13 -0.14 0.25
N THR A 83 1.42 0.22 1.49
CA THR A 83 0.42 0.28 2.57
C THR A 83 -0.19 1.68 2.61
N LEU A 84 -1.52 1.75 2.50
CA LEU A 84 -2.29 2.98 2.46
C LEU A 84 -3.22 3.05 3.69
N PRO A 85 -3.15 4.13 4.48
CA PRO A 85 -4.08 4.33 5.57
C PRO A 85 -5.44 4.74 5.00
N VAL A 86 -6.50 4.06 5.44
CA VAL A 86 -7.89 4.36 5.12
C VAL A 86 -8.66 4.59 6.42
N SER A 87 -9.75 5.37 6.36
CA SER A 87 -10.59 5.60 7.56
C SER A 87 -11.43 4.37 7.92
N SER A 88 -11.76 3.55 6.92
CA SER A 88 -12.28 2.19 7.06
C SER A 88 -11.96 1.40 5.80
N VAL A 89 -11.94 0.06 5.91
CA VAL A 89 -11.73 -0.83 4.75
C VAL A 89 -13.04 -1.20 4.04
N ASP A 90 -14.18 -1.07 4.71
CA ASP A 90 -15.47 -1.63 4.28
C ASP A 90 -16.66 -0.65 4.35
N ARG A 91 -16.45 0.60 4.77
CA ARG A 91 -17.51 1.61 4.91
C ARG A 91 -17.00 3.03 4.66
N ASP A 92 -17.95 3.94 4.44
CA ASP A 92 -17.73 5.40 4.30
C ASP A 92 -17.03 5.84 2.99
N GLY A 93 -16.77 4.91 2.07
CA GLY A 93 -16.23 5.18 0.73
C GLY A 93 -17.20 4.88 -0.43
N VAL A 94 -16.75 5.15 -1.65
CA VAL A 94 -17.44 4.71 -2.88
C VAL A 94 -17.36 3.18 -2.96
N PRO A 95 -18.47 2.47 -3.22
CA PRO A 95 -18.44 1.02 -3.43
C PRO A 95 -17.54 0.63 -4.59
N LEU A 96 -16.66 -0.34 -4.36
CA LEU A 96 -15.73 -0.88 -5.32
C LEU A 96 -16.05 -2.35 -5.56
N ARG A 97 -16.37 -2.69 -6.81
CA ARG A 97 -16.53 -4.06 -7.28
C ARG A 97 -15.17 -4.64 -7.62
N LEU A 98 -14.81 -5.70 -6.91
CA LEU A 98 -13.55 -6.42 -7.06
C LEU A 98 -13.79 -7.74 -7.80
N THR A 99 -12.97 -8.01 -8.82
CA THR A 99 -12.93 -9.30 -9.52
C THR A 99 -11.49 -9.70 -9.87
N GLY A 100 -11.29 -10.96 -10.21
CA GLY A 100 -9.98 -11.51 -10.61
C GLY A 100 -9.53 -12.68 -9.74
N PRO A 101 -8.26 -13.12 -9.87
CA PRO A 101 -7.74 -14.26 -9.12
C PRO A 101 -7.91 -14.10 -7.60
N GLY A 102 -8.41 -15.14 -6.93
CA GLY A 102 -8.65 -15.12 -5.47
C GLY A 102 -10.00 -14.54 -5.04
N VAL A 103 -10.82 -14.05 -5.98
CA VAL A 103 -12.20 -13.61 -5.71
C VAL A 103 -13.18 -14.59 -6.36
N ASP A 104 -14.09 -15.16 -5.58
CA ASP A 104 -15.18 -15.99 -6.11
C ASP A 104 -16.28 -15.09 -6.67
N GLY A 105 -16.34 -14.98 -8.00
CA GLY A 105 -17.27 -14.09 -8.70
C GLY A 105 -16.92 -12.61 -8.50
N CYS A 106 -17.58 -11.97 -7.53
CA CYS A 106 -17.43 -10.54 -7.24
C CYS A 106 -17.51 -10.28 -5.74
N SER A 107 -16.62 -9.43 -5.24
CA SER A 107 -16.66 -8.89 -3.87
C SER A 107 -16.81 -7.38 -3.92
N VAL A 108 -17.53 -6.81 -2.94
CA VAL A 108 -17.71 -5.36 -2.82
C VAL A 108 -17.10 -4.88 -1.52
N ILE A 109 -16.26 -3.85 -1.61
CA ILE A 109 -15.72 -3.12 -0.46
C ILE A 109 -16.06 -1.63 -0.62
N SER A 110 -16.00 -0.85 0.46
CA SER A 110 -16.26 0.59 0.40
C SER A 110 -15.23 1.37 1.23
N PRO A 111 -13.93 1.30 0.89
CA PRO A 111 -12.87 1.89 1.69
C PRO A 111 -12.96 3.41 1.75
N GLY A 112 -13.01 3.96 2.96
CA GLY A 112 -13.09 5.40 3.20
C GLY A 112 -11.73 6.09 3.10
N GLY A 113 -11.70 7.30 2.52
CA GLY A 113 -10.51 8.15 2.52
C GLY A 113 -9.50 7.90 1.40
N LEU A 114 -9.86 7.11 0.37
CA LEU A 114 -9.04 7.00 -0.84
C LEU A 114 -9.07 8.32 -1.64
N PRO A 115 -7.91 8.80 -2.13
CA PRO A 115 -7.83 10.07 -2.83
C PRO A 115 -8.42 9.96 -4.25
N PRO A 116 -9.10 10.98 -4.79
CA PRO A 116 -9.56 10.97 -6.17
C PRO A 116 -8.45 10.62 -7.16
N GLY A 117 -8.73 9.78 -8.15
CA GLY A 117 -7.77 9.36 -9.17
C GLY A 117 -6.76 8.29 -8.72
N TRP A 118 -6.87 7.75 -7.49
CA TRP A 118 -6.04 6.65 -7.02
C TRP A 118 -6.14 5.41 -7.92
N LEU A 119 -7.33 5.10 -8.43
CA LEU A 119 -7.56 3.91 -9.26
C LEU A 119 -6.79 4.00 -10.58
N ALA A 120 -6.87 5.16 -11.24
CA ALA A 120 -6.09 5.44 -12.45
C ALA A 120 -4.58 5.46 -12.18
N ALA A 121 -4.15 5.98 -11.03
CA ALA A 121 -2.74 5.95 -10.64
C ALA A 121 -2.27 4.52 -10.35
N ARG A 122 -3.06 3.69 -9.68
CA ARG A 122 -2.76 2.27 -9.46
C ARG A 122 -2.66 1.51 -10.78
N ALA A 123 -3.59 1.74 -11.70
CA ALA A 123 -3.66 1.10 -13.01
C ALA A 123 -2.59 1.60 -14.01
N ALA A 124 -1.72 2.53 -13.62
CA ALA A 124 -0.64 2.98 -14.50
C ALA A 124 0.34 1.83 -14.80
N GLY A 125 0.54 1.51 -16.08
CA GLY A 125 1.37 0.39 -16.53
C GLY A 125 0.54 -0.77 -17.10
N GLU A 126 1.24 -1.77 -17.62
CA GLU A 126 0.61 -2.94 -18.23
C GLU A 126 0.97 -4.20 -17.43
N PHE A 127 -0.05 -5.00 -17.12
CA PHE A 127 0.15 -6.30 -16.49
C PHE A 127 1.14 -7.13 -17.31
N PRO A 128 2.16 -7.77 -16.70
CA PRO A 128 2.27 -8.08 -15.26
C PRO A 128 2.94 -7.01 -14.38
N ALA A 129 3.41 -5.89 -14.93
CA ALA A 129 3.93 -4.78 -14.13
C ALA A 129 2.79 -4.08 -13.38
N GLY A 130 3.12 -3.51 -12.21
CA GLY A 130 2.16 -2.80 -11.38
C GLY A 130 2.62 -2.68 -9.93
N ILE A 131 1.77 -2.04 -9.14
CA ILE A 131 1.94 -1.96 -7.68
C ILE A 131 0.86 -2.81 -7.01
N ASP A 132 1.21 -3.37 -5.87
CA ASP A 132 0.28 -4.08 -5.00
C ASP A 132 -0.08 -3.15 -3.83
N LEU A 133 -1.35 -3.11 -3.43
CA LEU A 133 -1.80 -2.25 -2.33
C LEU A 133 -2.27 -3.06 -1.13
N LEU A 134 -2.00 -2.55 0.07
CA LEU A 134 -2.66 -2.95 1.32
C LEU A 134 -3.41 -1.73 1.87
N LEU A 135 -4.73 -1.79 1.91
CA LEU A 135 -5.56 -0.78 2.57
C LEU A 135 -5.63 -1.13 4.06
N VAL A 136 -5.24 -0.21 4.93
CA VAL A 136 -5.15 -0.47 6.37
C VAL A 136 -6.03 0.49 7.15
N GLY A 137 -7.04 -0.06 7.83
CA GLY A 137 -7.93 0.68 8.72
C GLY A 137 -7.27 1.00 10.07
N PRO A 138 -7.79 2.00 10.82
CA PRO A 138 -7.26 2.36 12.14
C PRO A 138 -7.46 1.26 13.19
N ASP A 139 -8.36 0.31 12.94
CA ASP A 139 -8.62 -0.87 13.76
C ASP A 139 -7.69 -2.06 13.44
N GLY A 140 -6.72 -1.87 12.54
CA GLY A 140 -5.77 -2.90 12.13
C GLY A 140 -6.30 -3.88 11.09
N ARG A 141 -7.54 -3.72 10.59
CA ARG A 141 -8.03 -4.51 9.46
C ARG A 141 -7.25 -4.15 8.19
N VAL A 142 -6.97 -5.16 7.38
CA VAL A 142 -6.21 -5.02 6.13
C VAL A 142 -6.98 -5.63 4.98
N VAL A 143 -7.06 -4.91 3.86
CA VAL A 143 -7.52 -5.45 2.58
C VAL A 143 -6.37 -5.38 1.57
N GLY A 144 -6.00 -6.53 1.01
CA GLY A 144 -5.02 -6.60 -0.06
C GLY A 144 -5.65 -6.45 -1.43
N LEU A 145 -5.08 -5.58 -2.27
CA LEU A 145 -5.44 -5.38 -3.67
C LEU A 145 -4.21 -5.65 -4.55
N PRO A 146 -3.91 -6.92 -4.87
CA PRO A 146 -2.88 -7.26 -5.85
C PRO A 146 -3.08 -6.52 -7.17
N ARG A 147 -2.02 -6.27 -7.93
CA ARG A 147 -2.08 -5.60 -9.24
C ARG A 147 -3.00 -6.28 -10.26
N SER A 148 -3.26 -7.58 -10.10
CA SER A 148 -4.18 -8.35 -10.94
C SER A 148 -5.66 -8.14 -10.61
N THR A 149 -5.99 -7.56 -9.44
CA THR A 149 -7.38 -7.26 -9.06
C THR A 149 -7.95 -6.19 -9.98
N ARG A 150 -9.08 -6.51 -10.62
CA ARG A 150 -9.88 -5.54 -11.37
C ARG A 150 -10.83 -4.85 -10.40
N ILE A 151 -10.94 -3.53 -10.55
CA ILE A 151 -11.67 -2.67 -9.63
C ILE A 151 -12.53 -1.74 -10.48
N GLU A 152 -13.83 -1.74 -10.22
CA GLU A 152 -14.82 -0.86 -10.84
C GLU A 152 -15.55 -0.10 -9.74
N GLU A 153 -15.76 1.20 -9.91
CA GLU A 153 -16.63 1.99 -9.01
C GLU A 153 -18.09 1.72 -9.41
N ASP A 154 -18.95 1.47 -8.41
CA ASP A 154 -20.41 1.30 -8.61
C ASP A 154 -21.14 2.66 -8.56
#